data_AF-A0A6B3QGA7-F1
#
_entry.id   AF-A0A6B3QGA7-F1
#
_cell.length_a   1.000
_cell.length_b   1.000
_cell.length_c   1.000
_cell.angle_alpha   90.00
_cell.angle_beta   90.00
_cell.angle_gamma   90.00
#
_symmetry.space_group_name_H-M   'P 1'
#
loop_
_entity.id
_entity.type
_entity.pdbx_description
1 polymer ?
#
loop_
_entity_poly.entity_id
_entity_poly.type
_entity_poly.pdbx_seq_one_letter_code
_entity_poly.pdbx_strand_id
1 'polypeptide(L)'
;MSTGVIIALIVIVAVVLVVAAVLALRARGPQHGGSLKRRFGPEYDLAVARHDGDTKAAERELAERVRRHGSLHTRPLEPAERERFEARWAAAQERFVDSPREAVGEADRLLAELAAARGFPDGGQYEEQLTALSVHHAHHVEGYRRVHRVTHTRADDAQGGGADTEEMRASMVEARALFEALVRPDRHDAGRRRTGTEAGEPLPAAPAPRTTHAWSLGKRRPKES
;
A
#
# COMPACT_ATOMS: atom_id res chain seq x y z
N MET A 1 34.14 56.72 3.71
CA MET A 1 32.91 56.06 4.20
C MET A 1 33.08 55.83 5.69
N SER A 2 32.21 56.43 6.51
CA SER A 2 32.37 56.48 7.96
C SER A 2 32.21 55.07 8.56
N THR A 3 33.14 54.66 9.40
CA THR A 3 33.13 53.36 10.11
C THR A 3 31.78 53.05 10.77
N GLY A 4 31.06 54.07 11.24
CA GLY A 4 29.70 53.92 11.79
C GLY A 4 28.66 53.40 10.79
N VAL A 5 28.77 53.73 9.49
CA VAL A 5 27.87 53.23 8.44
C VAL A 5 28.12 51.73 8.19
N ILE A 6 29.38 51.31 8.22
CA ILE A 6 29.76 49.90 8.05
C ILE A 6 29.24 49.07 9.22
N ILE A 7 29.40 49.56 10.46
CA ILE A 7 28.93 48.88 11.66
C ILE A 7 27.39 48.75 11.66
N ALA A 8 26.67 49.83 11.32
CA ALA A 8 25.21 49.79 11.26
C ALA A 8 24.69 48.76 10.24
N LEU A 9 25.35 48.64 9.08
CA LEU A 9 24.98 47.71 8.03
C LEU A 9 25.19 46.25 8.46
N ILE A 10 26.28 45.96 9.16
CA ILE A 10 26.56 44.62 9.72
C ILE A 10 25.49 44.22 10.74
N VAL A 11 25.09 45.14 11.63
CA VAL A 11 24.05 44.86 12.65
C VAL A 11 22.70 44.55 12.00
N ILE A 12 22.31 45.30 10.97
CA ILE A 12 21.05 45.06 10.26
C ILE A 12 21.07 43.69 9.59
N VAL A 13 22.16 43.32 8.92
CA VAL A 13 22.29 42.01 8.28
C VAL A 13 22.22 40.89 9.33
N ALA A 14 22.88 41.05 10.48
CA ALA A 14 22.81 40.07 11.56
C ALA A 14 21.38 39.89 12.10
N VAL A 15 20.64 40.99 12.32
CA VAL A 15 19.25 40.93 12.77
C VAL A 15 18.35 40.27 11.72
N VAL A 16 18.52 40.59 10.44
CA VAL A 16 17.76 39.96 9.35
C VAL A 16 18.03 38.45 9.29
N LEU A 17 19.29 38.02 9.45
CA LEU A 17 19.66 36.61 9.47
C LEU A 17 19.06 35.88 10.68
N VAL A 18 19.05 36.51 11.87
CA VAL A 18 18.43 35.95 13.07
C VAL A 18 16.91 35.83 12.89
N VAL A 19 16.24 36.86 12.36
CA VAL A 19 14.80 36.83 12.10
C VAL A 19 14.46 35.77 11.05
N ALA A 20 15.24 35.67 9.97
CA ALA A 20 15.07 34.64 8.95
C ALA A 20 15.27 33.23 9.51
N ALA A 21 16.27 33.02 10.37
CA ALA A 21 16.50 31.74 11.05
C ALA A 21 15.34 31.37 11.98
N VAL A 22 14.81 32.32 12.75
CA VAL A 22 13.66 32.09 13.64
C VAL A 22 12.38 31.79 12.84
N LEU A 23 12.16 32.48 11.72
CA LEU A 23 11.02 32.23 10.82
C LEU A 23 11.14 30.85 10.14
N ALA A 24 12.35 30.47 9.68
CA ALA A 24 12.59 29.15 9.10
C ALA A 24 12.41 28.01 10.12
N LEU A 25 12.79 28.23 11.38
CA LEU A 25 12.55 27.29 12.47
C LEU A 25 11.07 27.20 12.86
N ARG A 26 10.31 28.30 12.79
CA ARG A 26 8.85 28.31 13.01
C ARG A 26 8.02 27.74 11.86
N ALA A 27 8.50 27.86 10.61
CA ALA A 27 7.89 27.23 9.45
C ALA A 27 7.99 25.69 9.48
N ARG A 28 8.87 25.14 10.33
CA ARG A 28 8.97 23.70 10.65
C ARG A 28 8.03 23.27 11.80
N GLY A 29 6.93 24.00 12.01
CA GLY A 29 5.88 23.68 13.01
C GLY A 29 5.04 22.43 12.66
N PRO A 30 4.23 21.92 13.62
CA PRO A 30 3.77 20.53 13.74
C PRO A 30 2.60 20.15 12.80
N GLN A 31 2.57 20.68 11.58
CA GLN A 31 1.53 20.35 10.60
C GLN A 31 1.70 18.96 9.96
N HIS A 32 2.83 18.30 10.17
CA HIS A 32 3.14 17.02 9.53
C HIS A 32 2.56 15.79 10.25
N GLY A 33 2.35 15.87 11.57
CA GLY A 33 1.86 14.75 12.38
C GLY A 33 0.49 14.24 11.95
N GLY A 34 -0.45 15.13 11.64
CA GLY A 34 -1.80 14.74 11.18
C GLY A 34 -1.79 13.96 9.85
N SER A 35 -0.88 14.32 8.95
CA SER A 35 -0.74 13.63 7.66
C SER A 35 -0.11 12.24 7.81
N LEU A 36 0.89 12.11 8.69
CA LEU A 36 1.57 10.85 8.98
C LEU A 36 0.67 9.91 9.76
N LYS A 37 -0.01 10.40 10.81
CA LYS A 37 -0.99 9.61 11.58
C LYS A 37 -2.10 9.06 10.69
N ARG A 38 -2.64 9.87 9.77
CA ARG A 38 -3.66 9.39 8.81
C ARG A 38 -3.11 8.36 7.83
N ARG A 39 -1.85 8.48 7.39
CA ARG A 39 -1.21 7.56 6.44
C ARG A 39 -0.83 6.22 7.08
N PHE A 40 -0.22 6.28 8.26
CA PHE A 40 0.33 5.12 8.96
C PHE A 40 -0.70 4.45 9.87
N GLY A 41 -1.68 5.19 10.39
CA GLY A 41 -2.73 4.64 11.25
C GLY A 41 -2.12 3.91 12.46
N PRO A 42 -2.37 2.59 12.64
CA PRO A 42 -1.80 1.80 13.73
C PRO A 42 -0.26 1.85 13.81
N GLU A 43 0.42 1.99 12.67
CA GLU A 43 1.89 2.10 12.61
C GLU A 43 2.41 3.38 13.27
N TYR A 44 1.60 4.44 13.27
CA TYR A 44 1.95 5.66 13.97
C TYR A 44 1.96 5.42 15.48
N ASP A 45 0.91 4.81 16.01
CA ASP A 45 0.77 4.53 17.43
C ASP A 45 1.87 3.56 17.89
N LEU A 46 2.22 2.56 17.06
CA LEU A 46 3.34 1.64 17.32
C LEU A 46 4.69 2.36 17.33
N ALA A 47 4.93 3.28 16.39
CA ALA A 47 6.16 4.07 16.37
C ALA A 47 6.28 4.96 17.61
N VAL A 48 5.19 5.63 18.01
CA VAL A 48 5.16 6.44 19.24
C VAL A 48 5.45 5.58 20.47
N ALA A 49 4.85 4.39 20.56
CA ALA A 49 5.12 3.46 21.66
C ALA A 49 6.58 3.00 21.71
N ARG A 50 7.23 2.77 20.56
CA ARG A 50 8.66 2.40 20.47
C ARG A 50 9.61 3.51 20.91
N HIS A 51 9.17 4.76 20.82
CA HIS A 51 9.94 5.93 21.26
C HIS A 51 9.49 6.45 22.63
N ASP A 52 8.94 5.57 23.49
CA ASP A 52 8.52 5.91 24.86
C ASP A 52 7.51 7.08 24.93
N GLY A 53 6.69 7.24 23.90
CA GLY A 53 5.73 8.35 23.79
C GLY A 53 6.28 9.62 23.13
N ASP A 54 7.55 9.66 22.72
CA ASP A 54 8.12 10.78 21.96
C ASP A 54 7.58 10.80 20.52
N THR A 55 6.52 11.59 20.34
CA THR A 55 5.87 11.80 19.04
C THR A 55 6.81 12.44 18.02
N LYS A 56 7.76 13.28 18.44
CA LYS A 56 8.67 13.97 17.53
C LYS A 56 9.73 13.02 17.01
N ALA A 57 10.20 12.08 17.81
CA ALA A 57 11.11 11.01 17.37
C ALA A 57 10.38 10.06 16.39
N ALA A 58 9.18 9.62 16.76
CA ALA A 58 8.36 8.75 15.91
C ALA A 58 8.03 9.38 14.55
N GLU A 59 7.60 10.64 14.52
CA GLU A 59 7.29 11.35 13.27
C GLU A 59 8.52 11.49 12.36
N ARG A 60 9.71 11.71 12.93
CA ARG A 60 10.95 11.77 12.14
C ARG A 60 11.28 10.44 11.49
N GLU A 61 11.17 9.35 12.24
CA GLU A 61 11.40 8.01 11.71
C GLU A 61 10.41 7.70 10.57
N LEU A 62 9.11 7.92 10.79
CA LEU A 62 8.08 7.68 9.78
C LEU A 62 8.27 8.56 8.53
N ALA A 63 8.65 9.82 8.70
CA ALA A 63 8.97 10.71 7.60
C ALA A 63 10.18 10.20 6.80
N GLU A 64 11.20 9.64 7.47
CA GLU A 64 12.34 9.03 6.80
C GLU A 64 11.95 7.76 6.02
N ARG A 65 11.07 6.92 6.56
CA ARG A 65 10.52 5.77 5.82
C ARG A 65 9.81 6.22 4.55
N VAL A 66 8.95 7.25 4.63
CA VAL A 66 8.26 7.82 3.46
C VAL A 66 9.27 8.41 2.47
N ARG A 67 10.31 9.09 2.93
CA ARG A 67 11.34 9.64 2.05
C ARG A 67 12.08 8.54 1.28
N ARG A 68 12.37 7.40 1.91
CA ARG A 68 13.08 6.28 1.30
C ARG A 68 12.20 5.45 0.36
N HIS A 69 10.97 5.14 0.76
CA HIS A 69 10.13 4.14 0.08
C HIS A 69 8.84 4.69 -0.50
N GLY A 70 8.52 5.98 -0.28
CA GLY A 70 7.26 6.59 -0.71
C GLY A 70 7.08 6.68 -2.22
N SER A 71 8.18 6.62 -2.99
CA SER A 71 8.18 6.61 -4.46
C SER A 71 8.24 5.20 -5.05
N LEU A 72 8.17 4.13 -4.25
CA LEU A 72 8.05 2.78 -4.79
C LEU A 72 6.75 2.65 -5.57
N HIS A 73 6.85 2.11 -6.78
CA HIS A 73 5.72 1.85 -7.65
C HIS A 73 5.39 0.37 -7.60
N THR A 74 4.16 0.05 -7.20
CA THR A 74 3.71 -1.34 -7.12
C THR A 74 3.49 -1.91 -8.52
N ARG A 75 4.07 -3.08 -8.81
CA ARG A 75 4.00 -3.74 -10.11
C ARG A 75 2.78 -4.65 -10.22
N PRO A 76 1.89 -4.48 -11.23
CA PRO A 76 0.73 -5.35 -11.38
C PRO A 76 1.13 -6.83 -11.40
N LEU A 77 0.33 -7.68 -10.75
CA LEU A 77 0.48 -9.13 -10.88
C LEU A 77 -0.28 -9.64 -12.09
N GLU A 78 0.43 -10.37 -12.94
CA GLU A 78 -0.16 -11.14 -14.02
C GLU A 78 -1.21 -12.13 -13.45
N PRO A 79 -2.31 -12.41 -14.16
CA PRO A 79 -3.37 -13.29 -13.66
C PRO A 79 -2.88 -14.67 -13.21
N ALA A 80 -2.02 -15.32 -13.99
CA ALA A 80 -1.47 -16.62 -13.65
C ALA A 80 -0.58 -16.57 -12.39
N GLU A 81 0.14 -15.48 -12.16
CA GLU A 81 0.96 -15.33 -10.95
C GLU A 81 0.11 -15.13 -9.71
N ARG A 82 -0.97 -14.35 -9.82
CA ARG A 82 -1.97 -14.20 -8.75
C ARG A 82 -2.59 -15.54 -8.37
N GLU A 83 -3.07 -16.31 -9.36
CA GLU A 83 -3.66 -17.63 -9.12
C GLU A 83 -2.67 -18.57 -8.42
N ARG A 84 -1.39 -18.53 -8.80
CA ARG A 84 -0.32 -19.29 -8.15
C ARG A 84 -0.11 -18.86 -6.69
N PHE A 85 -0.11 -17.57 -6.38
CA PHE A 85 0.02 -17.09 -5.00
C PHE A 85 -1.22 -17.46 -4.15
N GLU A 86 -2.42 -17.36 -4.72
CA GLU A 86 -3.67 -17.77 -4.06
C GLU A 86 -3.69 -19.26 -3.75
N ALA A 87 -3.31 -20.11 -4.71
CA ALA A 87 -3.21 -21.55 -4.51
C ALA A 87 -2.18 -21.92 -3.42
N ARG A 88 -1.02 -21.27 -3.42
CA ARG A 88 0.00 -21.48 -2.38
C ARG A 88 -0.45 -21.03 -1.00
N TRP A 89 -1.19 -19.91 -0.91
CA TRP A 89 -1.76 -19.48 0.36
C TRP A 89 -2.79 -20.51 0.88
N ALA A 90 -3.67 -21.00 0.01
CA ALA A 90 -4.65 -22.04 0.38
C ALA A 90 -3.95 -23.32 0.86
N ALA A 91 -2.92 -23.77 0.15
CA ALA A 91 -2.13 -24.94 0.54
C ALA A 91 -1.45 -24.76 1.91
N ALA A 92 -0.94 -23.56 2.22
CA ALA A 92 -0.38 -23.26 3.54
C ALA A 92 -1.45 -23.32 4.64
N GLN A 93 -2.67 -22.84 4.37
CA GLN A 93 -3.79 -22.93 5.31
C GLN A 93 -4.25 -24.38 5.55
N GLU A 94 -4.29 -25.21 4.52
CA GLU A 94 -4.62 -26.64 4.64
C GLU A 94 -3.55 -27.36 5.46
N ARG A 95 -2.27 -27.12 5.15
CA ARG A 95 -1.13 -27.69 5.89
C ARG A 95 -1.12 -27.29 7.36
N PHE A 96 -1.73 -26.16 7.74
CA PHE A 96 -1.78 -25.72 9.13
C PHE A 96 -2.42 -26.77 10.05
N VAL A 97 -3.36 -27.56 9.55
CA VAL A 97 -4.06 -28.59 10.35
C VAL A 97 -3.08 -29.67 10.81
N ASP A 98 -2.19 -30.10 9.93
CA ASP A 98 -1.26 -31.20 10.19
C ASP A 98 0.11 -30.71 10.70
N SER A 99 0.52 -29.51 10.27
CA SER A 99 1.85 -28.95 10.53
C SER A 99 1.80 -27.42 10.67
N PRO A 100 1.29 -26.88 11.80
CA PRO A 100 1.13 -25.44 12.03
C PRO A 100 2.42 -24.64 11.81
N ARG A 101 3.55 -25.13 12.32
CA ARG A 101 4.85 -24.46 12.24
C ARG A 101 5.34 -24.34 10.80
N GLU A 102 5.20 -25.40 10.01
CA GLU A 102 5.57 -25.38 8.59
C GLU A 102 4.66 -24.45 7.80
N ALA A 103 3.36 -24.47 8.06
CA ALA A 103 2.39 -23.59 7.43
C ALA A 103 2.70 -22.10 7.67
N VAL A 104 3.02 -21.70 8.91
CA VAL A 104 3.39 -20.32 9.23
C VAL A 104 4.70 -19.94 8.53
N GLY A 105 5.71 -20.81 8.51
CA GLY A 105 6.97 -20.57 7.80
C GLY A 105 6.81 -20.51 6.27
N GLU A 106 5.82 -21.18 5.71
CA GLU A 106 5.45 -21.02 4.30
C GLU A 106 4.73 -19.71 4.04
N ALA A 107 3.81 -19.30 4.92
CA ALA A 107 3.14 -18.02 4.81
C ALA A 107 4.13 -16.84 4.89
N ASP A 108 5.13 -16.92 5.77
CA ASP A 108 6.21 -15.92 5.87
C ASP A 108 6.95 -15.74 4.54
N ARG A 109 7.43 -16.86 3.98
CA ARG A 109 8.13 -16.88 2.68
C ARG A 109 7.23 -16.43 1.55
N LEU A 110 5.97 -16.86 1.52
CA LEU A 110 5.00 -16.47 0.50
C LEU A 110 4.77 -14.96 0.50
N LEU A 111 4.58 -14.35 1.68
CA LEU A 111 4.40 -12.90 1.80
C LEU A 111 5.64 -12.14 1.31
N ALA A 112 6.83 -12.62 1.66
CA ALA A 112 8.08 -12.03 1.23
C ALA A 112 8.26 -12.08 -0.31
N GLU A 113 7.98 -13.23 -0.92
CA GLU A 113 8.01 -13.41 -2.38
C GLU A 113 6.94 -12.57 -3.08
N LEU A 114 5.73 -12.51 -2.53
CA LEU A 114 4.61 -11.74 -3.08
C LEU A 114 4.92 -10.24 -3.04
N ALA A 115 5.47 -9.74 -1.93
CA ALA A 115 5.91 -8.35 -1.82
C ALA A 115 7.01 -8.04 -2.85
N ALA A 116 8.01 -8.91 -2.99
CA ALA A 116 9.05 -8.74 -4.01
C ALA A 116 8.48 -8.72 -5.44
N ALA A 117 7.54 -9.63 -5.75
CA ALA A 117 6.86 -9.66 -7.04
C ALA A 117 6.07 -8.36 -7.32
N ARG A 118 5.52 -7.74 -6.27
CA ARG A 118 4.85 -6.44 -6.31
C ARG A 118 5.82 -5.25 -6.39
N GLY A 119 7.14 -5.48 -6.39
CA GLY A 119 8.16 -4.43 -6.54
C GLY A 119 8.66 -3.83 -5.22
N PHE A 120 8.37 -4.46 -4.09
CA PHE A 120 9.00 -4.12 -2.81
C PHE A 120 10.44 -4.71 -2.75
N PRO A 121 11.29 -4.24 -1.81
CA PRO A 121 12.61 -4.82 -1.58
C PRO A 121 12.57 -6.33 -1.40
N ASP A 122 13.68 -7.01 -1.69
CA ASP A 122 13.78 -8.46 -1.62
C ASP A 122 13.55 -9.00 -0.20
N GLY A 123 12.94 -10.18 -0.11
CA GLY A 123 12.60 -10.84 1.16
C GLY A 123 13.82 -11.27 2.00
N GLY A 124 15.00 -11.37 1.40
CA GLY A 124 16.25 -11.61 2.13
C GLY A 124 16.63 -10.49 3.09
N GLN A 125 16.02 -9.30 2.95
CA GLN A 125 16.18 -8.15 3.85
C GLN A 125 14.85 -7.78 4.50
N TYR A 126 14.37 -8.64 5.42
CA TYR A 126 13.09 -8.50 6.11
C TYR A 126 12.81 -7.07 6.61
N GLU A 127 13.74 -6.46 7.34
CA GLU A 127 13.53 -5.13 7.93
C GLU A 127 13.35 -4.03 6.87
N GLU A 128 14.07 -4.13 5.73
CA GLU A 128 13.93 -3.18 4.63
C GLU A 128 12.58 -3.36 3.92
N GLN A 129 12.21 -4.61 3.63
CA GLN A 129 10.92 -4.93 3.03
C GLN A 129 9.76 -4.51 3.93
N LEU A 130 9.85 -4.77 5.23
CA LEU A 130 8.88 -4.37 6.25
C LEU A 130 8.73 -2.84 6.32
N THR A 131 9.86 -2.13 6.30
CA THR A 131 9.87 -0.66 6.28
C THR A 131 9.15 -0.13 5.05
N ALA A 132 9.42 -0.69 3.86
CA ALA A 132 8.74 -0.32 2.63
C ALA A 132 7.24 -0.65 2.67
N LEU A 133 6.86 -1.85 3.12
CA LEU A 133 5.47 -2.26 3.29
C LEU A 133 4.71 -1.36 4.27
N SER A 134 5.35 -0.90 5.35
CA SER A 134 4.70 0.01 6.31
C SER A 134 4.29 1.35 5.70
N VAL A 135 4.92 1.78 4.59
CA VAL A 135 4.63 3.06 3.92
C VAL A 135 3.41 2.98 3.00
N HIS A 136 3.12 1.79 2.47
CA HIS A 136 2.09 1.54 1.44
C HIS A 136 0.92 0.69 1.95
N HIS A 137 1.19 -0.20 2.92
CA HIS A 137 0.25 -1.16 3.51
C HIS A 137 0.26 -1.09 5.05
N ALA A 138 0.36 0.13 5.59
CA ALA A 138 0.49 0.39 7.03
C ALA A 138 -0.54 -0.35 7.90
N HIS A 139 -1.78 -0.44 7.44
CA HIS A 139 -2.86 -1.10 8.19
C HIS A 139 -2.78 -2.63 8.25
N HIS A 140 -1.91 -3.26 7.46
CA HIS A 140 -1.85 -4.70 7.31
C HIS A 140 -0.47 -5.30 7.64
N VAL A 141 0.56 -4.46 7.77
CA VAL A 141 1.95 -4.89 7.95
C VAL A 141 2.20 -5.62 9.28
N GLU A 142 1.35 -5.42 10.30
CA GLU A 142 1.47 -6.12 11.59
C GLU A 142 1.32 -7.64 11.46
N GLY A 143 0.43 -8.11 10.58
CA GLY A 143 0.28 -9.55 10.33
C GLY A 143 1.57 -10.19 9.82
N TYR A 144 2.33 -9.47 9.01
CA TYR A 144 3.66 -9.92 8.55
C TYR A 144 4.67 -9.96 9.70
N ARG A 145 4.68 -8.95 10.58
CA ARG A 145 5.53 -8.97 11.77
C ARG A 145 5.28 -10.17 12.66
N ARG A 146 4.01 -10.53 12.86
CA ARG A 146 3.64 -11.62 13.73
C ARG A 146 4.05 -12.97 13.14
N VAL A 147 3.74 -13.22 11.87
CA VAL A 147 4.16 -14.44 11.18
C VAL A 147 5.68 -14.58 11.19
N HIS A 148 6.41 -13.52 10.82
CA HIS A 148 7.87 -13.53 10.80
C HIS A 148 8.48 -13.84 12.17
N ARG A 149 7.95 -13.22 13.23
CA ARG A 149 8.39 -13.45 14.60
C ARG A 149 8.17 -14.90 15.03
N VAL A 150 6.99 -15.46 14.79
CA VAL A 150 6.66 -16.85 15.15
C VAL A 150 7.54 -17.85 14.39
N THR A 151 7.88 -17.56 13.13
CA THR A 151 8.80 -18.39 12.34
C THR A 151 10.24 -18.33 12.84
N HIS A 152 10.74 -17.16 13.23
CA HIS A 152 12.16 -16.93 13.53
C HIS A 152 12.51 -16.98 15.02
N THR A 153 11.53 -16.95 15.90
CA THR A 153 11.75 -17.18 17.33
C THR A 153 11.99 -18.68 17.52
N ARG A 154 13.19 -19.04 18.02
CA ARG A 154 13.48 -20.41 18.43
C ARG A 154 12.54 -20.75 19.58
N ALA A 155 11.60 -21.66 19.34
CA ALA A 155 10.84 -22.27 20.40
C ALA A 155 11.76 -23.31 21.06
N ASP A 156 12.63 -22.84 21.96
CA ASP A 156 13.41 -23.72 22.84
C ASP A 156 12.52 -24.39 23.91
N ASP A 157 11.23 -24.02 23.99
CA ASP A 157 10.28 -24.52 24.98
C ASP A 157 9.34 -25.58 24.38
N ALA A 158 9.83 -26.82 24.31
CA ALA A 158 9.05 -28.02 23.94
C ALA A 158 7.89 -28.38 24.92
N GLN A 159 7.52 -27.48 25.83
CA GLN A 159 6.44 -27.66 26.81
C GLN A 159 5.17 -26.84 26.51
N GLY A 160 5.15 -25.99 25.47
CA GLY A 160 4.08 -24.98 25.23
C GLY A 160 3.06 -25.26 24.11
N GLY A 161 2.94 -26.50 23.61
CA GLY A 161 2.35 -26.80 22.29
C GLY A 161 0.93 -26.27 21.97
N GLY A 162 0.09 -26.03 22.98
CA GLY A 162 -1.27 -25.49 22.77
C GLY A 162 -1.32 -23.97 22.58
N ALA A 163 -0.59 -23.23 23.42
CA ALA A 163 -0.53 -21.77 23.34
C ALA A 163 0.25 -21.31 22.10
N ASP A 164 1.30 -22.05 21.72
CA ASP A 164 2.11 -21.81 20.52
C ASP A 164 1.26 -21.97 19.24
N THR A 165 0.39 -22.99 19.18
CA THR A 165 -0.48 -23.22 18.01
C THR A 165 -1.59 -22.17 17.89
N GLU A 166 -2.14 -21.69 19.00
CA GLU A 166 -3.11 -20.57 19.01
C GLU A 166 -2.47 -19.29 18.47
N GLU A 167 -1.25 -18.97 18.91
CA GLU A 167 -0.50 -17.83 18.42
C GLU A 167 -0.19 -17.95 16.91
N MET A 168 0.22 -19.14 16.46
CA MET A 168 0.42 -19.45 15.04
C MET A 168 -0.85 -19.26 14.21
N ARG A 169 -2.01 -19.64 14.75
CA ARG A 169 -3.29 -19.45 14.04
C ARG A 169 -3.66 -17.98 13.97
N ALA A 170 -3.51 -17.24 15.07
CA ALA A 170 -3.76 -15.81 15.10
C ALA A 170 -2.86 -15.06 14.11
N SER A 171 -1.58 -15.44 14.01
CA SER A 171 -0.65 -14.84 13.05
C SER A 171 -1.04 -15.10 11.59
N MET A 172 -1.45 -16.33 11.25
CA MET A 172 -1.99 -16.66 9.92
C MET A 172 -3.21 -15.82 9.55
N VAL A 173 -4.14 -15.61 10.50
CA VAL A 173 -5.35 -14.81 10.30
C VAL A 173 -5.00 -13.33 10.06
N GLU A 174 -4.10 -12.76 10.86
CA GLU A 174 -3.67 -11.36 10.68
C GLU A 174 -2.90 -11.16 9.36
N ALA A 175 -2.03 -12.11 9.01
CA ALA A 175 -1.25 -12.10 7.77
C ALA A 175 -2.12 -12.14 6.51
N ARG A 176 -3.31 -12.76 6.58
CA ARG A 176 -4.26 -12.80 5.47
C ARG A 176 -4.61 -11.41 4.95
N ALA A 177 -4.73 -10.42 5.82
CA ALA A 177 -5.07 -9.06 5.42
C ALA A 177 -3.99 -8.45 4.51
N LEU A 178 -2.70 -8.69 4.81
CA LEU A 178 -1.61 -8.23 3.96
C LEU A 178 -1.57 -8.99 2.64
N PHE A 179 -1.73 -10.31 2.69
CA PHE A 179 -1.79 -11.15 1.50
C PHE A 179 -2.86 -10.63 0.52
N GLU A 180 -4.09 -10.40 0.99
CA GLU A 180 -5.16 -9.89 0.16
C GLU A 180 -4.88 -8.49 -0.38
N ALA A 181 -4.26 -7.61 0.41
CA ALA A 181 -3.89 -6.28 -0.03
C ALA A 181 -2.83 -6.31 -1.15
N LEU A 182 -1.90 -7.27 -1.10
CA LEU A 182 -0.84 -7.41 -2.10
C LEU A 182 -1.31 -8.12 -3.38
N VAL A 183 -2.24 -9.08 -3.28
CA VAL A 183 -2.78 -9.80 -4.43
C VAL A 183 -3.79 -8.98 -5.23
N ARG A 184 -4.54 -8.07 -4.57
CA ARG A 184 -5.56 -7.26 -5.24
C ARG A 184 -4.93 -6.33 -6.29
N PRO A 185 -5.57 -6.19 -7.47
CA PRO A 185 -5.12 -5.23 -8.48
C PRO A 185 -5.24 -3.81 -7.92
N ASP A 186 -4.23 -2.99 -8.15
CA ASP A 186 -4.33 -1.57 -7.82
C ASP A 186 -5.47 -0.94 -8.63
N ARG A 187 -6.19 0.02 -8.04
CA ARG A 187 -7.29 0.73 -8.73
C ARG A 187 -6.84 1.39 -10.04
N HIS A 188 -5.54 1.66 -10.19
CA HIS A 188 -4.94 2.16 -11.42
C HIS A 188 -4.92 1.14 -12.58
N ASP A 189 -4.84 -0.18 -12.31
CA ASP A 189 -4.83 -1.22 -13.36
C ASP A 189 -6.21 -1.46 -13.96
N ALA A 190 -7.27 -1.36 -13.15
CA ALA A 190 -8.65 -1.48 -13.61
C ALA A 190 -9.07 -0.35 -14.58
N GLY A 191 -8.39 0.80 -14.51
CA GLY A 191 -8.56 1.90 -15.47
C GLY A 191 -7.92 1.60 -16.82
N ARG A 192 -6.67 1.11 -16.83
CA ARG A 192 -5.91 0.83 -18.06
C ARG A 192 -6.46 -0.35 -18.86
N ARG A 193 -7.03 -1.37 -18.20
CA ARG A 193 -7.62 -2.53 -18.88
C ARG A 193 -8.93 -2.21 -19.60
N ARG A 194 -9.73 -1.27 -19.09
CA ARG A 194 -10.97 -0.81 -19.76
C ARG A 194 -10.70 0.00 -21.03
N THR A 195 -9.59 0.74 -21.09
CA THR A 195 -9.23 1.53 -22.28
C THR A 195 -8.59 0.69 -23.39
N GLY A 196 -8.14 -0.54 -23.09
CA GLY A 196 -7.48 -1.43 -24.05
C GLY A 196 -8.44 -2.33 -24.86
N THR A 197 -9.69 -2.48 -24.42
CA THR A 197 -10.67 -3.38 -25.07
C THR A 197 -11.59 -2.67 -26.08
N GLU A 198 -11.57 -1.33 -26.18
CA GLU A 198 -12.41 -0.57 -27.13
C GLU A 198 -11.69 -0.15 -28.42
N ALA A 199 -10.42 -0.51 -28.63
CA ALA A 199 -9.70 -0.22 -29.87
C ALA A 199 -9.75 -1.39 -30.87
N GLY A 200 -10.94 -1.98 -31.06
CA GLY A 200 -11.23 -2.95 -32.10
C GLY A 200 -12.02 -2.31 -33.23
N GLU A 201 -11.34 -1.99 -34.33
CA GLU A 201 -11.84 -1.82 -35.71
C GLU A 201 -13.15 -1.03 -35.95
N PRO A 202 -13.09 0.18 -36.56
CA PRO A 202 -14.29 0.78 -37.15
C PRO A 202 -14.68 0.00 -38.41
N LEU A 203 -15.82 -0.69 -38.33
CA LEU A 203 -16.50 -1.32 -39.46
C LEU A 203 -16.63 -0.33 -40.64
N PRO A 204 -16.29 -0.70 -41.89
CA PRO A 204 -16.45 0.21 -43.02
C PRO A 204 -17.94 0.46 -43.29
N ALA A 205 -18.31 1.74 -43.28
CA ALA A 205 -19.65 2.24 -43.56
C ALA A 205 -20.09 1.85 -44.98
N ALA A 206 -21.22 1.14 -45.09
CA ALA A 206 -21.90 0.90 -46.36
C ALA A 206 -22.69 2.16 -46.80
N PRO A 207 -22.65 2.56 -48.08
CA PRO A 207 -23.43 3.69 -48.55
C PRO A 207 -24.89 3.30 -48.82
N ALA A 208 -25.81 4.15 -48.34
CA ALA A 208 -27.24 4.06 -48.61
C ALA A 208 -27.57 4.37 -50.09
N PRO A 209 -28.57 3.71 -50.68
CA PRO A 209 -29.33 4.29 -51.79
C PRO A 209 -30.72 4.74 -51.36
N ARG A 210 -31.14 5.81 -52.04
CA ARG A 210 -32.30 6.66 -51.82
C ARG A 210 -33.58 6.00 -52.33
N THR A 211 -34.68 6.48 -51.75
CA THR A 211 -36.09 6.14 -51.94
C THR A 211 -36.62 6.27 -53.38
N THR A 212 -37.57 5.38 -53.76
CA THR A 212 -38.69 5.72 -54.65
C THR A 212 -40.01 5.06 -54.20
N HIS A 213 -40.99 5.94 -53.97
CA HIS A 213 -42.46 5.85 -53.91
C HIS A 213 -43.18 4.57 -54.42
N ALA A 214 -44.28 4.16 -53.73
CA ALA A 214 -45.68 4.49 -54.12
C ALA A 214 -46.74 3.44 -53.66
N TRP A 215 -47.75 3.95 -52.92
CA TRP A 215 -49.19 3.58 -52.93
C TRP A 215 -49.71 2.14 -52.69
N SER A 216 -50.50 1.95 -51.63
CA SER A 216 -51.96 1.69 -51.68
C SER A 216 -52.53 1.65 -50.24
N LEU A 217 -53.40 2.58 -49.85
CA LEU A 217 -54.88 2.53 -49.88
C LEU A 217 -55.52 1.35 -49.12
N GLY A 218 -55.87 1.60 -47.86
CA GLY A 218 -56.83 0.83 -47.08
C GLY A 218 -57.44 1.72 -46.00
N LYS A 219 -58.59 2.34 -46.32
CA LYS A 219 -59.30 3.32 -45.49
C LYS A 219 -60.50 2.60 -44.83
N ARG A 220 -60.86 3.05 -43.61
CA ARG A 220 -62.15 2.89 -42.88
C ARG A 220 -62.26 1.64 -41.99
N ARG A 221 -62.90 1.67 -40.82
CA ARG A 221 -63.56 2.67 -39.94
C ARG A 221 -63.83 1.97 -38.57
N PRO A 222 -64.21 2.71 -37.51
CA PRO A 222 -64.22 2.26 -36.12
C PRO A 222 -65.61 1.88 -35.56
N LYS A 223 -65.60 1.16 -34.43
CA LYS A 223 -66.46 1.23 -33.22
C LYS A 223 -66.83 -0.17 -32.71
N GLU A 224 -66.22 -0.56 -31.59
CA GLU A 224 -66.75 -1.57 -30.70
C GLU A 224 -67.43 -0.87 -29.51
N SER A 225 -68.71 -1.15 -29.35
CA SER A 225 -69.42 -1.33 -28.08
C SER A 225 -70.61 -2.22 -28.38
#